data_AF-A0A6N7LTQ3-F1
#
_entry.id   AF-A0A6N7LTQ3-F1
#
_cell.length_a   1.000
_cell.length_b   1.000
_cell.length_c   1.000
_cell.angle_alpha   90.00
_cell.angle_beta   90.00
_cell.angle_gamma   90.00
#
_symmetry.space_group_name_H-M   'P 1'
#
loop_
_entity.id
_entity.type
_entity.pdbx_description
1 polymer ?
#
loop_
_entity_poly.entity_id
_entity_poly.type
_entity_poly.pdbx_seq_one_letter_code
_entity_poly.pdbx_strand_id
1 'polypeptide(L)'
;MPSITAPSLDTDIATLPAGPGIYRFWGEGQSLLYIGKSINIRQRVRSHFQNRSPRARRMCRQTLNIDYTETAGELGALLLENREIKQRQPIFNRRQRRYRQLQTWILVKDECGFLVPHRYQPDPLNPLWQQDCYGLFRSPRHAHQALENWVKAHQLCPKICGLEQGKGPCFSFQLGRCQGACCEQEAADAHNQRLMEALQEHQIQAWPWHGTLVIREQGQDREDFHLIRQWCHLDTLPHPPCDDDLVATGDAFFDLDSYRMLLHFIHRGIDCFVMK
;
A
#
# COMPACT_ATOMS: atom_id res chain seq x y z
N MET A 1 19.76 -1.45 -41.34
CA MET A 1 18.97 -0.63 -40.38
C MET A 1 19.93 -0.18 -39.29
N PRO A 2 20.34 1.09 -39.25
CA PRO A 2 21.36 1.52 -38.29
C PRO A 2 20.77 1.44 -36.87
N SER A 3 21.54 0.81 -35.99
CA SER A 3 21.32 0.79 -34.55
C SER A 3 21.10 2.22 -34.07
N ILE A 4 19.99 2.47 -33.39
CA ILE A 4 19.77 3.73 -32.69
C ILE A 4 20.82 3.75 -31.58
N THR A 5 21.91 4.47 -31.80
CA THR A 5 22.90 4.75 -30.76
C THR A 5 22.15 5.39 -29.60
N ALA A 6 21.93 4.60 -28.56
CA ALA A 6 21.56 5.15 -27.27
C ALA A 6 22.62 6.20 -26.92
N PRO A 7 22.26 7.32 -26.25
CA PRO A 7 23.30 8.08 -25.55
C PRO A 7 24.16 7.09 -24.78
N SER A 8 25.49 7.25 -24.84
CA SER A 8 26.42 6.36 -24.15
C SER A 8 26.04 6.38 -22.67
N LEU A 9 25.46 5.29 -22.19
CA LEU A 9 25.16 5.11 -20.78
C LEU A 9 26.50 5.14 -20.05
N ASP A 10 26.66 6.06 -19.11
CA ASP A 10 27.89 6.22 -18.35
C ASP A 10 28.15 5.00 -17.45
N THR A 11 27.07 4.33 -17.04
CA THR A 11 27.10 3.13 -16.21
C THR A 11 27.23 1.87 -17.06
N ASP A 12 28.25 1.05 -16.78
CA ASP A 12 28.29 -0.32 -17.27
C ASP A 12 27.27 -1.19 -16.50
N ILE A 13 26.23 -1.67 -17.20
CA ILE A 13 25.20 -2.53 -16.61
C ILE A 13 25.80 -3.85 -16.06
N ALA A 14 26.94 -4.32 -16.58
CA ALA A 14 27.58 -5.54 -16.11
C ALA A 14 28.14 -5.42 -14.69
N THR A 15 28.51 -4.21 -14.25
CA THR A 15 29.09 -3.94 -12.92
C THR A 15 28.04 -3.78 -11.82
N LEU A 16 26.76 -3.65 -12.18
CA LEU A 16 25.67 -3.60 -11.20
C LEU A 16 25.62 -4.88 -10.35
N PRO A 17 25.23 -4.77 -9.06
CA PRO A 17 25.14 -5.92 -8.18
C PRO A 17 24.05 -6.90 -8.63
N ALA A 18 24.27 -8.19 -8.37
CA ALA A 18 23.25 -9.23 -8.48
C ALA A 18 22.58 -9.52 -7.13
N GLY A 19 22.41 -8.48 -6.33
CA GLY A 19 21.72 -8.53 -5.04
C GLY A 19 20.39 -7.76 -5.06
N PRO A 20 19.65 -7.85 -3.93
CA PRO A 20 18.43 -7.08 -3.71
C PRO A 20 18.72 -5.59 -3.50
N GLY A 21 17.75 -4.76 -3.86
CA GLY A 21 17.78 -3.33 -3.61
C GLY A 21 17.00 -2.53 -4.64
N ILE A 22 17.31 -1.24 -4.72
CA ILE A 22 16.70 -0.31 -5.66
C ILE A 22 17.71 0.23 -6.65
N TYR A 23 17.23 0.62 -7.82
CA TYR A 23 18.01 1.32 -8.85
C TYR A 23 17.27 2.57 -9.32
N ARG A 24 18.04 3.57 -9.75
CA ARG A 24 17.58 4.90 -10.13
C ARG A 24 18.12 5.23 -11.51
N PHE A 25 17.23 5.57 -12.44
CA PHE A 25 17.62 6.06 -13.76
C PHE A 25 17.65 7.58 -13.75
N TRP A 26 18.80 8.13 -14.11
CA TRP A 26 19.05 9.57 -14.17
C TRP A 26 19.23 9.99 -15.63
N GLY A 27 18.61 11.10 -15.99
CA GLY A 27 18.80 11.74 -17.29
C GLY A 27 19.63 13.01 -17.19
N GLU A 28 19.54 13.82 -18.23
CA GLU A 28 20.23 15.11 -18.33
C GLU A 28 19.89 16.04 -17.15
N GLY A 29 20.89 16.82 -16.71
CA GLY A 29 20.71 17.80 -15.62
C GLY A 29 20.33 17.17 -14.28
N GLN A 30 20.78 15.95 -13.98
CA GLN A 30 20.40 15.18 -12.78
C GLN A 30 18.88 14.98 -12.64
N SER A 31 18.18 14.84 -13.77
CA SER A 31 16.74 14.56 -13.75
C SER A 31 16.46 13.12 -13.33
N LEU A 32 15.79 12.91 -12.20
CA LEU A 32 15.40 11.57 -11.76
C LEU A 32 14.23 11.04 -12.61
N LEU A 33 14.52 10.08 -13.48
CA LEU A 33 13.57 9.55 -14.44
C LEU A 33 12.72 8.45 -13.82
N TYR A 34 13.36 7.48 -13.17
CA TYR A 34 12.69 6.27 -12.70
C TYR A 34 13.39 5.70 -11.47
N ILE A 35 12.61 5.12 -10.56
CA ILE A 35 13.11 4.30 -9.46
C ILE A 35 12.40 2.95 -9.56
N GLY A 36 13.16 1.86 -9.38
CA GLY A 36 12.58 0.52 -9.32
C GLY A 36 13.31 -0.37 -8.33
N LYS A 37 12.62 -1.38 -7.82
CA LYS A 37 13.19 -2.43 -6.97
C LYS A 37 13.57 -3.71 -7.74
N SER A 38 14.43 -4.53 -7.15
CA SER A 38 14.61 -5.93 -7.54
C SER A 38 15.26 -6.75 -6.43
N ILE A 39 15.11 -8.08 -6.51
CA ILE A 39 16.00 -9.03 -5.81
C ILE A 39 17.31 -9.27 -6.56
N ASN A 40 17.40 -8.83 -7.82
CA ASN A 40 18.61 -8.87 -8.65
C ASN A 40 18.65 -7.62 -9.53
N ILE A 41 19.30 -6.57 -9.03
CA ILE A 41 19.36 -5.25 -9.68
C ILE A 41 19.86 -5.35 -11.11
N ARG A 42 21.01 -6.00 -11.33
CA ARG A 42 21.63 -6.17 -12.66
C ARG A 42 20.68 -6.81 -13.67
N GLN A 43 20.05 -7.93 -13.32
CA GLN A 43 19.11 -8.61 -14.22
C GLN A 43 17.91 -7.73 -14.55
N ARG A 44 17.36 -7.03 -13.56
CA ARG A 44 16.19 -6.17 -13.75
C ARG A 44 16.49 -4.96 -14.61
N VAL A 45 17.65 -4.33 -14.42
CA VAL A 45 18.11 -3.22 -15.26
C VAL A 45 18.26 -3.68 -16.70
N ARG A 46 18.94 -4.80 -16.96
CA ARG A 46 19.06 -5.37 -18.33
C ARG A 46 17.68 -5.57 -18.99
N SER A 47 16.70 -6.06 -18.24
CA SER A 47 15.33 -6.28 -18.74
C SER A 47 14.67 -4.98 -19.22
N HIS A 48 14.90 -3.84 -18.56
CA HIS A 48 14.36 -2.55 -19.02
C HIS A 48 14.89 -2.15 -20.41
N PHE A 49 16.19 -2.31 -20.65
CA PHE A 49 16.80 -1.98 -21.95
C PHE A 49 16.41 -2.96 -23.07
N GLN A 50 15.98 -4.17 -22.72
CA GLN A 50 15.44 -5.15 -23.67
C GLN A 50 13.95 -4.92 -23.95
N ASN A 51 13.21 -4.28 -23.04
CA ASN A 51 11.78 -4.04 -23.18
C ASN A 51 11.46 -3.14 -24.39
N ARG A 52 10.55 -3.60 -25.25
CA ARG A 52 10.19 -2.93 -26.51
C ARG A 52 8.98 -1.98 -26.40
N SER A 53 8.35 -1.88 -25.24
CA SER A 53 7.22 -0.96 -25.05
C SER A 53 7.64 0.50 -25.29
N PRO A 54 6.79 1.34 -25.91
CA PRO A 54 7.13 2.74 -26.20
C PRO A 54 7.57 3.52 -24.96
N ARG A 55 6.93 3.26 -23.81
CA ARG A 55 7.25 3.90 -22.53
C ARG A 55 8.64 3.52 -22.04
N ALA A 56 8.98 2.23 -22.02
CA ALA A 56 10.30 1.77 -21.58
C ALA A 56 11.39 2.30 -22.50
N ARG A 57 11.17 2.26 -23.83
CA ARG A 57 12.11 2.82 -24.82
C ARG A 57 12.34 4.31 -24.62
N ARG A 58 11.29 5.09 -24.36
CA ARG A 58 11.42 6.53 -24.08
C ARG A 58 12.25 6.81 -22.84
N MET A 59 11.97 6.09 -21.75
CA MET A 59 12.70 6.21 -20.48
C MET A 59 14.18 5.84 -20.65
N CYS A 60 14.47 4.67 -21.24
CA CYS A 60 15.85 4.19 -21.41
C CYS A 60 16.66 5.11 -22.35
N ARG A 61 16.03 5.69 -23.39
CA ARG A 61 16.71 6.66 -24.28
C ARG A 61 17.09 7.96 -23.59
N GLN A 62 16.40 8.34 -22.51
CA GLN A 62 16.71 9.53 -21.73
C GLN A 62 17.70 9.24 -20.59
N THR A 63 17.98 7.96 -20.31
CA THR A 63 18.83 7.55 -19.20
C THR A 63 20.30 7.71 -19.59
N LEU A 64 21.04 8.46 -18.80
CA LEU A 64 22.48 8.70 -18.94
C LEU A 64 23.27 7.97 -17.86
N ASN A 65 22.73 7.89 -16.64
CA ASN A 65 23.38 7.24 -15.50
C ASN A 65 22.38 6.36 -14.73
N ILE A 66 22.89 5.27 -14.15
CA ILE A 66 22.15 4.36 -13.28
C ILE A 66 22.86 4.29 -11.94
N ASP A 67 22.14 4.71 -10.90
CA ASP A 67 22.56 4.59 -9.51
C ASP A 67 21.79 3.46 -8.82
N TYR A 68 22.30 2.92 -7.72
CA TYR A 68 21.66 1.85 -6.97
C TYR A 68 21.92 1.94 -5.47
N THR A 69 21.05 1.29 -4.71
CA THR A 69 21.23 1.06 -3.27
C THR A 69 20.85 -0.38 -2.99
N GLU A 70 21.83 -1.19 -2.60
CA GLU A 70 21.57 -2.56 -2.16
C GLU A 70 20.82 -2.55 -0.83
N THR A 71 20.03 -3.59 -0.58
CA THR A 71 19.32 -3.86 0.68
C THR A 71 19.62 -5.29 1.12
N ALA A 72 19.29 -5.66 2.35
CA ALA A 72 19.47 -7.03 2.82
C ALA A 72 18.55 -8.02 2.10
N GLY A 73 17.32 -7.60 1.80
CA GLY A 73 16.37 -8.45 1.08
C GLY A 73 15.27 -7.69 0.34
N GLU A 74 14.16 -8.40 0.10
CA GLU A 74 13.05 -7.90 -0.70
C GLU A 74 12.23 -6.83 0.05
N LEU A 75 12.03 -6.98 1.36
CA LEU A 75 11.24 -6.05 2.16
C LEU A 75 11.92 -4.68 2.19
N GLY A 76 13.23 -4.64 2.48
CA GLY A 76 14.01 -3.41 2.45
C GLY A 76 13.94 -2.72 1.07
N ALA A 77 14.07 -3.50 -0.01
CA ALA A 77 13.97 -2.96 -1.37
C ALA A 77 12.57 -2.37 -1.66
N LEU A 78 11.52 -3.03 -1.19
CA LEU A 78 10.12 -2.59 -1.31
C LEU A 78 9.86 -1.29 -0.55
N LEU A 79 10.27 -1.23 0.73
CA LEU A 79 10.08 -0.06 1.60
C LEU A 79 10.87 1.15 1.08
N LEU A 80 12.13 0.94 0.71
CA LEU A 80 13.00 1.99 0.20
C LEU A 80 12.50 2.55 -1.14
N GLU A 81 12.11 1.68 -2.08
CA GLU A 81 11.53 2.10 -3.37
C GLU A 81 10.29 2.97 -3.14
N ASN A 82 9.39 2.50 -2.28
CA ASN A 82 8.14 3.17 -1.96
C ASN A 82 8.38 4.57 -1.35
N ARG A 83 9.29 4.67 -0.37
CA ARG A 83 9.68 5.93 0.28
C ARG A 83 10.25 6.91 -0.75
N GLU A 84 11.22 6.49 -1.55
CA GLU A 84 11.88 7.38 -2.49
C GLU A 84 10.98 7.84 -3.64
N ILE A 85 10.12 6.97 -4.18
CA ILE A 85 9.19 7.37 -5.24
C ILE A 85 8.25 8.48 -4.76
N LYS A 86 7.81 8.43 -3.49
CA LYS A 86 6.91 9.44 -2.94
C LYS A 86 7.63 10.74 -2.63
N GLN A 87 8.85 10.66 -2.10
CA GLN A 87 9.66 11.83 -1.77
C GLN A 87 10.14 12.55 -3.04
N ARG A 88 10.66 11.80 -4.02
CA ARG A 88 11.35 12.36 -5.20
C ARG A 88 10.47 12.45 -6.46
N GLN A 89 9.34 11.76 -6.48
CA GLN A 89 8.33 11.80 -7.56
C GLN A 89 8.90 11.70 -8.98
N PRO A 90 9.70 10.67 -9.28
CA PRO A 90 10.43 10.55 -10.54
C PRO A 90 9.50 10.52 -11.76
N ILE A 91 9.94 11.06 -12.89
CA ILE A 91 9.12 11.40 -14.08
C ILE A 91 8.26 10.22 -14.56
N PHE A 92 8.82 9.01 -14.52
CA PHE A 92 8.19 7.79 -15.03
C PHE A 92 7.46 6.96 -13.96
N ASN A 93 7.53 7.23 -12.64
CA ASN A 93 6.74 6.50 -11.61
C ASN A 93 5.38 7.12 -11.29
N ARG A 94 4.64 7.63 -12.28
CA ARG A 94 3.38 8.38 -12.07
C ARG A 94 2.32 7.67 -11.19
N ARG A 95 2.22 6.33 -11.25
CA ARG A 95 1.17 5.56 -10.54
C ARG A 95 1.40 5.44 -9.02
N GLN A 96 2.65 5.52 -8.59
CA GLN A 96 3.10 5.28 -7.21
C GLN A 96 3.31 6.60 -6.44
N ARG A 97 3.00 7.75 -7.05
CA ARG A 97 3.11 9.06 -6.39
C ARG A 97 1.98 9.19 -5.35
N ARG A 98 2.36 9.59 -4.13
CA ARG A 98 1.58 9.74 -2.89
C ARG A 98 0.05 9.83 -3.06
N TYR A 99 -0.69 8.94 -2.39
CA TYR A 99 -2.14 9.06 -2.22
C TYR A 99 -2.43 10.07 -1.13
N ARG A 100 -3.04 11.21 -1.48
CA ARG A 100 -3.27 12.30 -0.51
C ARG A 100 -4.46 12.04 0.42
N GLN A 101 -5.37 11.14 0.08
CA GLN A 101 -6.61 10.91 0.82
C GLN A 101 -7.03 9.45 0.70
N LEU A 102 -6.51 8.60 1.59
CA LEU A 102 -7.03 7.24 1.73
C LEU A 102 -8.49 7.30 2.20
N GLN A 103 -9.27 6.31 1.79
CA GLN A 103 -10.67 6.17 2.17
C GLN A 103 -10.83 4.82 2.86
N THR A 104 -11.58 4.80 3.95
CA THR A 104 -12.00 3.58 4.65
C THR A 104 -13.49 3.66 4.96
N TRP A 105 -14.09 2.55 5.33
CA TRP A 105 -15.42 2.51 5.91
C TRP A 105 -15.33 2.40 7.42
N ILE A 106 -16.25 3.06 8.12
CA ILE A 106 -16.54 2.87 9.54
C ILE A 106 -18.03 2.52 9.65
N LEU A 107 -18.41 1.82 10.71
CA LEU A 107 -19.80 1.50 10.96
C LEU A 107 -20.35 2.42 12.05
N VAL A 108 -21.46 3.08 11.74
CA VAL A 108 -22.19 3.92 12.70
C VAL A 108 -23.57 3.33 12.88
N LYS A 109 -23.99 3.12 14.13
CA LYS A 109 -25.33 2.63 14.43
C LYS A 109 -26.34 3.78 14.30
N ASP A 110 -27.39 3.58 13.52
CA ASP A 110 -28.48 4.54 13.38
C ASP A 110 -29.53 4.41 14.49
N GLU A 111 -30.52 5.30 14.50
CA GLU A 111 -31.62 5.34 15.48
C GLU A 111 -32.50 4.09 15.43
N CYS A 112 -32.58 3.43 14.28
CA CYS A 112 -33.33 2.19 14.06
C CYS A 112 -32.55 0.93 14.44
N GLY A 113 -31.29 1.09 14.86
CA GLY A 113 -30.41 0.02 15.29
C GLY A 113 -29.61 -0.66 14.17
N PHE A 114 -29.65 -0.16 12.94
CA PHE A 114 -28.83 -0.67 11.84
C PHE A 114 -27.41 -0.11 11.89
N LEU A 115 -26.43 -0.94 11.53
CA LEU A 115 -25.06 -0.52 11.27
C LEU A 115 -24.97 0.01 9.84
N VAL A 116 -24.64 1.29 9.71
CA VAL A 116 -24.54 2.00 8.45
C VAL A 116 -23.06 2.25 8.11
N PRO A 117 -22.57 1.82 6.93
CA PRO A 117 -21.23 2.17 6.47
C PRO A 117 -21.12 3.66 6.13
N HIS A 118 -20.28 4.37 6.88
CA HIS A 118 -19.88 5.74 6.58
C HIS A 118 -18.46 5.77 6.02
N ARG A 119 -18.25 6.51 4.92
CA ARG A 119 -16.89 6.77 4.44
C ARG A 119 -16.18 7.67 5.43
N TYR A 120 -14.98 7.24 5.81
CA TYR A 120 -14.09 7.97 6.68
C TYR A 120 -12.75 8.16 5.99
N GLN A 121 -12.16 9.34 6.18
CA GLN A 121 -10.82 9.66 5.70
C GLN A 121 -9.89 9.70 6.91
N PRO A 122 -8.98 8.72 7.06
CA PRO A 122 -8.01 8.72 8.15
C PRO A 122 -7.13 9.96 8.09
N ASP A 123 -6.90 10.58 9.24
CA ASP A 123 -5.88 11.63 9.36
C ASP A 123 -4.48 10.99 9.19
N PRO A 124 -3.66 11.46 8.24
CA PRO A 124 -2.30 10.95 8.05
C PRO A 124 -1.38 11.13 9.27
N LEU A 125 -1.66 12.11 10.13
CA LEU A 125 -0.87 12.43 11.33
C LEU A 125 -1.40 11.75 12.59
N ASN A 126 -2.67 11.34 12.57
CA ASN A 126 -3.32 10.62 13.64
C ASN A 126 -4.16 9.52 13.01
N PRO A 127 -3.53 8.42 12.54
CA PRO A 127 -4.29 7.35 11.96
C PRO A 127 -5.10 6.72 13.10
N LEU A 128 -6.38 7.06 13.16
CA LEU A 128 -7.35 6.57 14.12
C LEU A 128 -7.59 5.06 13.89
N TRP A 129 -6.57 4.24 14.11
CA TRP A 129 -6.67 2.78 14.29
C TRP A 129 -7.33 2.42 15.62
N GLN A 130 -7.82 3.40 16.36
CA GLN A 130 -8.56 3.24 17.62
C GLN A 130 -10.02 2.85 17.40
N GLN A 131 -10.52 2.91 16.16
CA GLN A 131 -11.86 2.48 15.78
C GLN A 131 -11.80 1.44 14.66
N ASP A 132 -12.76 0.52 14.65
CA ASP A 132 -12.85 -0.50 13.61
C ASP A 132 -13.09 0.14 12.24
N CYS A 133 -12.10 0.00 11.37
CA CYS A 133 -12.09 0.53 10.02
C CYS A 133 -12.02 -0.63 9.03
N TYR A 134 -12.78 -0.53 7.94
CA TYR A 134 -12.96 -1.61 6.97
C TYR A 134 -12.55 -1.18 5.56
N GLY A 135 -11.48 -1.82 5.07
CA GLY A 135 -10.89 -1.63 3.76
C GLY A 135 -10.14 -0.30 3.62
N LEU A 136 -8.99 -0.32 2.95
CA LEU A 136 -8.25 0.89 2.59
C LEU A 136 -8.22 1.09 1.09
N PHE A 137 -8.74 2.22 0.65
CA PHE A 137 -8.93 2.55 -0.76
C PHE A 137 -8.20 3.83 -1.14
N ARG A 138 -7.65 3.85 -2.34
CA ARG A 138 -6.90 4.99 -2.90
C ARG A 138 -7.80 6.10 -3.47
N SER A 139 -9.11 5.87 -3.54
CA SER A 139 -10.08 6.85 -4.05
C SER A 139 -11.49 6.55 -3.51
N PRO A 140 -12.36 7.57 -3.42
CA PRO A 140 -13.77 7.39 -3.05
C PRO A 140 -14.50 6.43 -3.99
N ARG A 141 -14.15 6.46 -5.28
CA ARG A 141 -14.73 5.56 -6.30
C ARG A 141 -14.41 4.09 -5.99
N HIS A 142 -13.16 3.78 -5.62
CA HIS A 142 -12.79 2.41 -5.26
C HIS A 142 -13.45 1.96 -3.96
N ALA A 143 -13.56 2.84 -2.96
CA ALA A 143 -14.28 2.53 -1.72
C ALA A 143 -15.75 2.22 -1.98
N HIS A 144 -16.42 3.03 -2.82
CA HIS A 144 -17.81 2.82 -3.21
C HIS A 144 -18.00 1.52 -3.99
N GLN A 145 -17.13 1.22 -4.96
CA GLN A 145 -17.20 -0.02 -5.73
C GLN A 145 -17.02 -1.26 -4.83
N ALA A 146 -16.13 -1.18 -3.84
CA ALA A 146 -15.95 -2.27 -2.88
C ALA A 146 -17.22 -2.49 -2.05
N LEU A 147 -17.83 -1.41 -1.52
CA LEU A 147 -19.09 -1.52 -0.78
C LEU A 147 -20.22 -2.11 -1.64
N GLU A 148 -20.35 -1.68 -2.89
CA GLU A 148 -21.32 -2.30 -3.82
C GLU A 148 -21.09 -3.81 -4.00
N ASN A 149 -19.83 -4.23 -4.08
CA ASN A 149 -19.48 -5.64 -4.25
C ASN A 149 -19.82 -6.44 -2.99
N TRP A 150 -19.52 -5.92 -1.81
CA TRP A 150 -19.88 -6.53 -0.53
C TRP A 150 -21.40 -6.65 -0.37
N VAL A 151 -22.12 -5.58 -0.68
CA VAL A 151 -23.58 -5.55 -0.62
C VAL A 151 -24.20 -6.60 -1.53
N LYS A 152 -23.68 -6.76 -2.76
CA LYS A 152 -24.14 -7.78 -3.70
C LYS A 152 -23.78 -9.19 -3.24
N ALA A 153 -22.55 -9.42 -2.81
CA ALA A 153 -22.05 -10.74 -2.42
C ALA A 153 -22.79 -11.30 -1.19
N HIS A 154 -23.13 -10.44 -0.23
CA HIS A 154 -23.77 -10.82 1.04
C HIS A 154 -25.27 -10.51 1.09
N GLN A 155 -25.89 -10.19 -0.05
CA GLN A 155 -27.32 -9.88 -0.18
C GLN A 155 -27.80 -8.82 0.83
N LEU A 156 -26.98 -7.81 1.07
CA LEU A 156 -27.27 -6.74 2.01
C LEU A 156 -28.23 -5.73 1.39
N CYS A 157 -28.94 -4.99 2.23
CA CYS A 157 -29.83 -3.93 1.76
C CYS A 157 -29.03 -2.69 1.29
N PRO A 158 -29.10 -2.28 0.00
CA PRO A 158 -28.39 -1.11 -0.48
C PRO A 158 -28.83 0.20 0.17
N LYS A 159 -30.10 0.30 0.60
CA LYS A 159 -30.62 1.49 1.30
C LYS A 159 -30.01 1.65 2.69
N ILE A 160 -30.01 0.57 3.48
CA ILE A 160 -29.36 0.57 4.81
C ILE A 160 -27.86 0.84 4.67
N CYS A 161 -27.21 0.26 3.66
CA CYS A 161 -25.79 0.52 3.40
C CYS A 161 -25.50 1.90 2.77
N GLY A 162 -26.51 2.78 2.61
CA GLY A 162 -26.33 4.14 2.09
C GLY A 162 -25.98 4.24 0.60
N LEU A 163 -26.16 3.16 -0.19
CA LEU A 163 -25.93 3.13 -1.63
C LEU A 163 -27.15 3.58 -2.45
N GLU A 164 -28.36 3.45 -1.89
CA GLU A 164 -29.62 3.79 -2.55
C GLU A 164 -30.45 4.70 -1.64
N GLN A 165 -31.24 5.61 -2.23
CA GLN A 165 -32.13 6.53 -1.52
C GLN A 165 -33.57 6.40 -2.05
N GLY A 166 -34.55 6.83 -1.27
CA GLY A 166 -35.96 6.92 -1.69
C GLY A 166 -36.92 6.05 -0.87
N LYS A 167 -38.22 6.21 -1.12
CA LYS A 167 -39.30 5.53 -0.38
C LYS A 167 -39.56 4.10 -0.91
N GLY A 168 -40.11 3.23 -0.07
CA GLY A 168 -40.47 1.84 -0.43
C GLY A 168 -39.31 0.84 -0.43
N PRO A 169 -39.54 -0.42 -0.87
CA PRO A 169 -38.50 -1.45 -0.93
C PRO A 169 -37.37 -1.09 -1.90
N CYS A 170 -36.14 -1.50 -1.60
CA CYS A 170 -34.99 -1.29 -2.48
C CYS A 170 -35.08 -2.14 -3.76
N PHE A 171 -34.43 -1.69 -4.83
CA PHE A 171 -34.43 -2.40 -6.12
C PHE A 171 -33.87 -3.82 -6.01
N SER A 172 -32.84 -4.01 -5.17
CA SER A 172 -32.24 -5.34 -4.94
C SER A 172 -33.20 -6.32 -4.27
N PHE A 173 -34.11 -5.83 -3.41
CA PHE A 173 -35.14 -6.69 -2.79
C PHE A 173 -36.18 -7.12 -3.82
N GLN A 174 -36.61 -6.20 -4.69
CA GLN A 174 -37.54 -6.51 -5.78
C GLN A 174 -36.99 -7.57 -6.74
N LEU A 175 -35.66 -7.67 -6.87
CA LEU A 175 -34.97 -8.69 -7.65
C LEU A 175 -34.63 -9.98 -6.86
N GLY A 176 -35.00 -10.09 -5.58
CA GLY A 176 -34.67 -11.23 -4.73
C GLY A 176 -33.18 -11.35 -4.36
N ARG A 177 -32.44 -10.24 -4.37
CA ARG A 177 -30.99 -10.16 -4.08
C ARG A 177 -30.67 -9.43 -2.77
N CYS A 178 -31.69 -9.19 -1.95
CA CYS A 178 -31.63 -8.53 -0.66
C CYS A 178 -32.72 -9.14 0.23
N GLN A 179 -32.49 -9.19 1.54
CA GLN A 179 -33.44 -9.76 2.51
C GLN A 179 -34.47 -8.75 3.06
N GLY A 180 -34.44 -7.49 2.59
CA GLY A 180 -35.55 -6.56 2.79
C GLY A 180 -35.52 -5.75 4.08
N ALA A 181 -34.33 -5.48 4.64
CA ALA A 181 -34.16 -4.64 5.84
C ALA A 181 -34.86 -3.26 5.73
N CYS A 182 -34.83 -2.63 4.55
CA CYS A 182 -35.47 -1.32 4.33
C CYS A 182 -37.02 -1.34 4.32
N CYS A 183 -37.64 -2.52 4.31
CA CYS A 183 -39.09 -2.69 4.31
C CYS A 183 -39.54 -3.68 5.38
N GLU A 184 -38.79 -3.75 6.49
CA GLU A 184 -39.14 -4.50 7.71
C GLU A 184 -39.30 -6.02 7.51
N GLN A 185 -38.82 -6.57 6.39
CA GLN A 185 -38.81 -8.01 6.14
C GLN A 185 -37.61 -8.70 6.79
N GLU A 186 -36.62 -7.91 7.23
CA GLU A 186 -35.43 -8.36 7.92
C GLU A 186 -35.18 -7.46 9.13
N ALA A 187 -34.91 -8.07 10.29
CA ALA A 187 -34.56 -7.37 11.51
C ALA A 187 -33.15 -6.76 11.44
N ALA A 188 -32.94 -5.66 12.17
CA ALA A 188 -31.66 -4.94 12.19
C ALA A 188 -30.49 -5.84 12.62
N ASP A 189 -30.64 -6.64 13.67
CA ASP A 189 -29.56 -7.50 14.17
C ASP A 189 -29.13 -8.55 13.13
N ALA A 190 -30.08 -9.11 12.38
CA ALA A 190 -29.78 -10.09 11.32
C ALA A 190 -29.03 -9.45 10.14
N HIS A 191 -29.44 -8.24 9.73
CA HIS A 191 -28.75 -7.46 8.70
C HIS A 191 -27.34 -7.08 9.15
N ASN A 192 -27.21 -6.59 10.39
CA ASN A 192 -25.95 -6.18 11.01
C ASN A 192 -24.94 -7.33 11.08
N GLN A 193 -25.40 -8.53 11.47
CA GLN A 193 -24.54 -9.71 11.53
C GLN A 193 -23.95 -10.03 10.15
N ARG A 194 -24.76 -10.06 9.10
CA ARG A 194 -24.25 -10.30 7.73
C ARG A 194 -23.32 -9.18 7.26
N LEU A 195 -23.60 -7.93 7.64
CA LEU A 195 -22.73 -6.81 7.30
C LEU A 195 -21.37 -6.96 7.98
N MET A 196 -21.34 -7.35 9.26
CA MET A 196 -20.08 -7.59 9.98
C MET A 196 -19.31 -8.76 9.36
N GLU A 197 -19.97 -9.87 9.03
CA GLU A 197 -19.35 -11.01 8.32
C GLU A 197 -18.75 -10.59 6.98
N ALA A 198 -19.46 -9.74 6.22
CA ALA A 198 -18.98 -9.22 4.94
C ALA A 198 -17.74 -8.33 5.08
N LEU A 199 -17.59 -7.63 6.20
CA LEU A 199 -16.54 -6.65 6.42
C LEU A 199 -15.36 -7.18 7.22
N GLN A 200 -15.53 -8.27 7.98
CA GLN A 200 -14.51 -8.79 8.89
C GLN A 200 -13.19 -9.10 8.18
N GLU A 201 -13.21 -9.71 6.99
CA GLU A 201 -12.01 -9.98 6.19
C GLU A 201 -11.30 -8.72 5.68
N HIS A 202 -11.96 -7.57 5.78
CA HIS A 202 -11.48 -6.27 5.35
C HIS A 202 -11.14 -5.34 6.51
N GLN A 203 -11.32 -5.79 7.75
CA GLN A 203 -10.98 -5.01 8.93
C GLN A 203 -9.48 -4.70 8.91
N ILE A 204 -9.15 -3.43 9.11
CA ILE A 204 -7.77 -2.98 9.18
C ILE A 204 -7.23 -3.38 10.55
N GLN A 205 -6.08 -4.04 10.55
CA GLN A 205 -5.49 -4.55 11.78
C GLN A 205 -5.02 -3.37 12.64
N ALA A 206 -5.57 -3.26 13.85
CA ALA A 206 -5.04 -2.36 14.86
C ALA A 206 -3.58 -2.71 15.15
N TRP A 207 -2.76 -1.71 15.49
CA TRP A 207 -1.35 -1.93 15.83
C TRP A 207 -1.27 -2.83 17.08
N PRO A 208 -0.78 -4.09 16.96
CA PRO A 208 -0.89 -5.07 18.05
C PRO A 208 0.25 -4.98 19.08
N TRP A 209 1.26 -4.13 18.85
CA TRP A 209 2.47 -4.07 19.68
C TRP A 209 2.52 -2.83 20.58
N HIS A 210 2.95 -2.99 21.82
CA HIS A 210 3.24 -1.89 22.73
C HIS A 210 4.68 -1.41 22.55
N GLY A 211 4.95 -0.70 21.45
CA GLY A 211 6.28 -0.18 21.11
C GLY A 211 6.55 -0.13 19.61
N THR A 212 7.84 -0.06 19.27
CA THR A 212 8.36 -0.13 17.91
C THR A 212 8.66 -1.58 17.56
N LEU A 213 8.07 -2.09 16.49
CA LEU A 213 8.41 -3.37 15.91
C LEU A 213 9.69 -3.21 15.09
N VAL A 214 10.68 -4.03 15.37
CA VAL A 214 11.92 -4.13 14.58
C VAL A 214 11.82 -5.39 13.75
N ILE A 215 11.88 -5.24 12.43
CA ILE A 215 11.96 -6.37 11.50
C ILE A 215 13.42 -6.53 11.09
N ARG A 216 14.00 -7.69 11.37
CA ARG A 216 15.36 -8.03 10.94
C ARG A 216 15.30 -8.73 9.59
N GLU A 217 15.92 -8.14 8.59
CA GLU A 217 16.08 -8.73 7.27
C GLU A 217 17.55 -9.12 7.08
N GLN A 218 17.81 -10.41 6.89
CA GLN A 218 19.15 -10.95 6.68
C GLN A 218 19.34 -11.34 5.21
N GLY A 219 20.34 -10.71 4.58
CA GLY A 219 20.83 -11.03 3.25
C GLY A 219 22.09 -11.90 3.31
N GLN A 220 22.75 -12.06 2.17
CA GLN A 220 23.96 -12.88 2.06
C GLN A 220 25.16 -12.26 2.80
N ASP A 221 25.39 -10.95 2.61
CA ASP A 221 26.52 -10.20 3.17
C ASP A 221 26.08 -8.93 3.91
N ARG A 222 24.79 -8.82 4.23
CA ARG A 222 24.18 -7.63 4.83
C ARG A 222 23.03 -8.00 5.75
N GLU A 223 22.86 -7.22 6.81
CA GLU A 223 21.66 -7.20 7.63
C GLU A 223 21.08 -5.80 7.68
N ASP A 224 19.75 -5.71 7.54
CA ASP A 224 19.00 -4.47 7.69
C ASP A 224 17.96 -4.64 8.80
N PHE A 225 17.77 -3.62 9.63
CA PHE A 225 16.79 -3.57 10.71
C PHE A 225 15.77 -2.47 10.40
N HIS A 226 14.52 -2.86 10.12
CA HIS A 226 13.46 -1.93 9.77
C HIS A 226 12.64 -1.57 11.02
N LEU A 227 12.62 -0.28 11.36
CA LEU A 227 11.87 0.25 12.50
C LEU A 227 10.45 0.60 12.06
N ILE A 228 9.45 -0.04 12.66
CA ILE A 228 8.04 0.14 12.32
C ILE A 228 7.25 0.53 13.57
N ARG A 229 6.46 1.60 13.50
CA ARG A 229 5.55 1.99 14.59
C ARG A 229 4.22 2.44 14.03
N GLN A 230 3.12 1.92 14.57
CA GLN A 230 1.76 2.21 14.09
C GLN A 230 1.60 2.04 12.56
N TRP A 231 2.18 0.96 12.02
CA TRP A 231 2.22 0.67 10.58
C TRP A 231 2.97 1.69 9.71
N CYS A 232 3.72 2.61 10.32
CA CYS A 232 4.61 3.54 9.63
C CYS A 232 6.03 2.97 9.63
N HIS A 233 6.67 2.91 8.46
CA HIS A 233 8.10 2.67 8.36
C HIS A 233 8.84 3.93 8.79
N LEU A 234 9.55 3.83 9.91
CA LEU A 234 10.31 4.91 10.51
C LEU A 234 11.66 5.02 9.82
N ASP A 235 12.49 3.98 9.90
CA ASP A 235 13.79 3.95 9.26
C ASP A 235 14.32 2.53 9.02
N THR A 236 15.46 2.44 8.34
CA THR A 236 16.22 1.19 8.16
C THR A 236 17.66 1.39 8.64
N LEU A 237 18.10 0.57 9.59
CA LEU A 237 19.45 0.62 10.15
C LEU A 237 20.30 -0.56 9.64
N PRO A 238 21.61 -0.36 9.38
CA PRO A 238 22.54 -1.43 9.01
C PRO A 238 23.11 -2.18 10.23
N HIS A 239 22.59 -1.91 11.43
CA HIS A 239 23.01 -2.48 12.70
C HIS A 239 21.80 -2.71 13.62
N PRO A 240 21.93 -3.58 14.63
CA PRO A 240 20.89 -3.73 15.65
C PRO A 240 20.56 -2.37 16.29
N PRO A 241 19.27 -2.03 16.45
CA PRO A 241 18.86 -0.76 17.05
C PRO A 241 19.18 -0.67 18.54
N CYS A 242 19.47 0.54 18.99
CA CYS A 242 19.54 0.94 20.40
C CYS A 242 18.39 1.92 20.75
N ASP A 243 18.22 2.23 22.04
CA ASP A 243 17.13 3.11 22.50
C ASP A 243 17.21 4.53 21.87
N ASP A 244 18.42 5.03 21.60
CA ASP A 244 18.64 6.33 20.96
C ASP A 244 18.10 6.37 19.51
N ASP A 245 18.13 5.23 18.80
CA ASP A 245 17.62 5.13 17.42
C ASP A 245 16.08 5.27 17.35
N LEU A 246 15.39 5.06 18.47
CA LEU A 246 13.92 5.09 18.54
C LEU A 246 13.34 6.50 18.69
N VAL A 247 14.19 7.47 19.05
CA VAL A 247 13.76 8.83 19.45
C VAL A 247 13.51 9.76 18.26
N ALA A 248 14.01 9.45 17.07
CA ALA A 248 13.97 10.38 15.93
C ALA A 248 13.44 9.74 14.65
N THR A 249 12.22 10.10 14.24
CA THR A 249 11.81 10.07 12.82
C THR A 249 10.77 11.14 12.52
N GLY A 250 11.22 12.27 11.96
CA GLY A 250 10.39 13.45 11.70
C GLY A 250 9.48 13.39 10.47
N ASP A 251 9.55 12.34 9.64
CA ASP A 251 8.85 12.31 8.34
C ASP A 251 8.04 11.01 8.07
N ALA A 252 7.94 10.10 9.05
CA ALA A 252 7.23 8.84 8.86
C ALA A 252 5.71 9.06 8.89
N PHE A 253 5.00 8.55 7.88
CA PHE A 253 3.55 8.63 7.79
C PHE A 253 2.98 7.29 7.34
N PHE A 254 1.71 7.05 7.69
CA PHE A 254 1.03 5.82 7.29
C PHE A 254 0.87 5.76 5.78
N ASP A 255 1.20 4.60 5.20
CA ASP A 255 1.02 4.33 3.80
C ASP A 255 0.38 2.97 3.56
N LEU A 256 -0.63 2.95 2.69
CA LEU A 256 -1.33 1.72 2.32
C LEU A 256 -0.41 0.66 1.71
N ASP A 257 0.53 1.05 0.84
CA ASP A 257 1.40 0.09 0.19
C ASP A 257 2.39 -0.52 1.18
N SER A 258 2.97 0.31 2.04
CA SER A 258 3.85 -0.12 3.14
C SER A 258 3.10 -1.02 4.12
N TYR A 259 1.89 -0.66 4.54
CA TYR A 259 1.03 -1.50 5.38
C TYR A 259 0.80 -2.89 4.79
N ARG A 260 0.45 -2.97 3.50
CA ARG A 260 0.24 -4.24 2.80
C ARG A 260 1.52 -5.06 2.70
N MET A 261 2.66 -4.42 2.43
CA MET A 261 3.96 -5.08 2.44
C MET A 261 4.27 -5.66 3.82
N LEU A 262 4.13 -4.86 4.88
CA LEU A 262 4.41 -5.27 6.25
C LEU A 262 3.54 -6.46 6.66
N LEU A 263 2.22 -6.41 6.44
CA LEU A 263 1.33 -7.53 6.71
C LEU A 263 1.75 -8.81 5.98
N HIS A 264 2.06 -8.70 4.69
CA HIS A 264 2.48 -9.84 3.88
C HIS A 264 3.73 -10.52 4.43
N PHE A 265 4.75 -9.74 4.83
CA PHE A 265 5.99 -10.30 5.38
C PHE A 265 5.83 -10.82 6.81
N ILE A 266 5.06 -10.13 7.65
CA ILE A 266 4.78 -10.56 9.03
C ILE A 266 4.02 -11.90 9.03
N HIS A 267 2.99 -12.06 8.19
CA HIS A 267 2.25 -13.32 8.06
C HIS A 267 3.09 -14.48 7.52
N ARG A 268 4.18 -14.18 6.80
CA ARG A 268 5.15 -15.19 6.34
C ARG A 268 6.17 -15.59 7.40
N GLY A 269 6.11 -15.00 8.59
CA GLY A 269 7.02 -15.30 9.70
C GLY A 269 8.40 -14.68 9.54
N ILE A 270 8.49 -13.45 9.04
CA ILE A 270 9.75 -12.70 9.05
C ILE A 270 10.25 -12.49 10.49
N ASP A 271 11.57 -12.54 10.68
CA ASP A 271 12.20 -12.34 11.99
C ASP A 271 11.94 -10.91 12.49
N CYS A 272 11.32 -10.80 13.66
CA CYS A 272 10.98 -9.51 14.25
C CYS A 272 10.87 -9.57 15.77
N PHE A 273 11.16 -8.44 16.42
CA PHE A 273 11.05 -8.26 17.86
C PHE A 273 10.56 -6.85 18.19
N VAL A 274 10.08 -6.64 19.42
CA VAL A 274 9.51 -5.35 19.84
C VAL A 274 10.45 -4.66 20.83
N MET A 275 10.75 -3.40 20.57
CA MET A 275 11.44 -2.50 21.50
C MET A 275 10.45 -1.47 22.06
N LYS A 276 10.66 -1.06 23.31
CA LYS A 276 9.79 -0.14 24.02
C LYS A 276 10.29 1.29 23.95
#